data_AF-A0A961XK87-F1
#
_entry.id   AF-A0A961XK87-F1
#
_cell.length_a   1.000
_cell.length_b   1.000
_cell.length_c   1.000
_cell.angle_alpha   90.00
_cell.angle_beta   90.00
_cell.angle_gamma   90.00
#
_symmetry.space_group_name_H-M   'P 1'
#
loop_
_entity.id
_entity.type
_entity.pdbx_description
1 polymer ?
#
loop_
_entity_poly.entity_id
_entity_poly.type
_entity_poly.pdbx_seq_one_letter_code
_entity_poly.pdbx_strand_id
1 'polypeptide(L)'
;MSETGSLQRLPGSRWRNGTMSYLADILTTLFERTYRDPLEQDADDRTTEALARDLLGSHGEVSGVALARRILDRYARMIDSEKIAFFRFLANELTIDPAAVRAALDAYEADPSKANYRTFMSAAEPARQEFARRLNQVPGATGQLVAMRADLLRLVRDNPDIEAID
;
A
#
# COMPACT_ATOMS: atom_id res chain seq x y z
N MET A 1 65.61 40.53 -47.09
CA MET A 1 65.68 39.43 -48.07
C MET A 1 65.75 38.13 -47.30
N SER A 2 64.68 37.34 -47.35
CA SER A 2 64.71 35.89 -47.58
C SER A 2 63.29 35.35 -47.41
N GLU A 3 62.83 34.73 -48.51
CA GLU A 3 61.62 33.92 -48.64
C GLU A 3 61.65 32.73 -47.68
N THR A 4 60.47 32.19 -47.32
CA THR A 4 60.01 30.86 -47.79
C THR A 4 58.80 30.36 -47.01
N GLY A 5 57.76 30.03 -47.78
CA GLY A 5 56.87 28.86 -47.71
C GLY A 5 56.61 28.09 -46.39
N SER A 6 55.31 28.03 -46.08
CA SER A 6 54.52 26.79 -45.92
C SER A 6 54.76 25.87 -44.71
N LEU A 7 53.83 25.90 -43.73
CA LEU A 7 53.37 24.68 -43.04
C LEU A 7 51.88 24.78 -42.63
N GLN A 8 51.15 23.71 -42.96
CA GLN A 8 49.73 23.44 -42.75
C GLN A 8 49.25 23.49 -41.29
N ARG A 9 47.95 23.78 -41.09
CA ARG A 9 47.05 23.07 -40.15
C ARG A 9 45.57 23.52 -40.31
N LEU A 10 44.69 22.59 -40.71
CA LEU A 10 43.23 22.61 -40.47
C LEU A 10 42.96 21.97 -39.08
N PRO A 11 41.74 21.97 -38.50
CA PRO A 11 40.57 22.83 -38.66
C PRO A 11 40.19 23.53 -37.32
N GLY A 12 39.34 24.56 -37.40
CA GLY A 12 38.78 25.22 -36.22
C GLY A 12 37.85 24.29 -35.44
N SER A 13 38.32 23.81 -34.28
CA SER A 13 37.51 23.20 -33.25
C SER A 13 36.91 24.29 -32.35
N ARG A 14 35.58 24.36 -32.32
CA ARG A 14 34.87 24.99 -31.19
C ARG A 14 33.64 24.17 -30.86
N TRP A 15 33.85 23.15 -30.04
CA TRP A 15 32.79 22.46 -29.30
C TRP A 15 32.09 23.46 -28.38
N ARG A 16 30.77 23.60 -28.55
CA ARG A 16 29.79 24.27 -27.68
C ARG A 16 28.44 24.15 -28.42
N ASN A 17 27.39 23.46 -27.99
CA ASN A 17 26.88 23.29 -26.64
C ASN A 17 26.18 21.92 -26.51
N GLY A 18 26.72 21.05 -25.65
CA GLY A 18 25.97 19.96 -25.04
C GLY A 18 25.53 20.41 -23.64
N THR A 19 24.47 21.22 -23.56
CA THR A 19 23.72 21.36 -22.31
C THR A 19 22.50 20.48 -22.45
N MET A 20 22.77 19.18 -22.29
CA MET A 20 21.81 18.11 -22.08
C MET A 20 20.69 18.60 -21.16
N SER A 21 19.47 18.44 -21.65
CA SER A 21 18.24 18.87 -21.02
C SER A 21 17.83 17.93 -19.87
N TYR A 22 18.75 17.68 -18.93
CA TYR A 22 18.50 16.84 -17.75
C TYR A 22 17.32 17.35 -16.92
N LEU A 23 17.10 18.67 -16.89
CA LEU A 23 15.94 19.25 -16.24
C LEU A 23 14.65 18.92 -17.00
N ALA A 24 14.65 18.91 -18.33
CA ALA A 24 13.48 18.49 -19.08
C ALA A 24 13.26 16.99 -18.98
N ASP A 25 14.30 16.16 -18.89
CA ASP A 25 14.15 14.72 -18.69
C ASP A 25 13.60 14.40 -17.29
N ILE A 26 14.03 15.15 -16.26
CA ILE A 26 13.47 15.06 -14.89
C ILE A 26 12.03 15.56 -14.86
N LEU A 27 11.74 16.68 -15.51
CA LEU A 27 10.36 17.18 -15.60
C LEU A 27 9.47 16.21 -16.38
N THR A 28 9.98 15.63 -17.47
CA THR A 28 9.24 14.65 -18.27
C THR A 28 8.98 13.38 -17.48
N THR A 29 9.95 12.85 -16.73
CA THR A 29 9.73 11.67 -15.86
C THR A 29 8.79 11.96 -14.69
N LEU A 30 8.79 13.18 -14.12
CA LEU A 30 7.85 13.58 -13.08
C LEU A 30 6.44 13.82 -13.63
N PHE A 31 6.32 14.35 -14.85
CA PHE A 31 5.04 14.53 -15.54
C PHE A 31 4.48 13.20 -16.07
N GLU A 32 5.29 12.31 -16.64
CA GLU A 32 4.89 10.96 -17.08
C GLU A 32 4.40 10.10 -15.91
N ARG A 33 5.01 10.23 -14.73
CA ARG A 33 4.50 9.57 -13.51
C ARG A 33 3.13 10.09 -13.07
N THR A 34 2.83 11.35 -13.38
CA THR A 34 1.56 12.00 -13.03
C THR A 34 0.49 11.76 -14.11
N TYR A 35 0.91 11.52 -15.36
CA TYR A 35 0.09 11.13 -16.51
C TYR A 35 0.08 9.62 -16.75
N ARG A 36 0.28 8.80 -15.72
CA ARG A 36 -0.04 7.37 -15.82
C ARG A 36 -1.56 7.25 -15.77
N ASP A 37 -2.13 6.90 -16.91
CA ASP A 37 -3.55 6.72 -17.15
C ASP A 37 -4.23 5.98 -15.97
N PRO A 38 -5.29 6.53 -15.34
CA PRO A 38 -6.07 5.83 -14.34
C PRO A 38 -6.59 4.46 -14.82
N LEU A 39 -6.65 4.25 -16.14
CA LEU A 39 -7.11 3.02 -16.76
C LEU A 39 -6.08 1.88 -16.76
N GLU A 40 -4.79 2.15 -16.57
CA GLU A 40 -3.77 1.08 -16.46
C GLU A 40 -3.64 0.50 -15.04
N GLN A 41 -4.30 1.09 -14.04
CA GLN A 41 -4.26 0.59 -12.65
C GLN A 41 -5.16 -0.64 -12.42
N ASP A 42 -5.96 -1.04 -13.40
CA ASP A 42 -6.85 -2.20 -13.35
C ASP A 42 -6.22 -3.50 -13.89
N ALA A 43 -4.97 -3.48 -14.38
CA ALA A 43 -4.28 -4.69 -14.84
C ALA A 43 -3.78 -5.60 -13.69
N ASP A 44 -4.30 -5.44 -12.47
CA ASP A 44 -4.00 -6.31 -11.35
C ASP A 44 -5.20 -7.24 -11.10
N ASP A 45 -5.15 -8.43 -11.71
CA ASP A 45 -6.22 -9.45 -11.67
C ASP A 45 -6.52 -10.00 -10.27
N ARG A 46 -5.73 -9.63 -9.25
CA ARG A 46 -5.97 -10.03 -7.86
C ARG A 46 -7.24 -9.38 -7.32
N THR A 47 -7.98 -10.11 -6.47
CA THR A 47 -9.12 -9.53 -5.74
C THR A 47 -8.65 -8.59 -4.63
N THR A 48 -9.54 -7.74 -4.12
CA THR A 48 -9.21 -6.82 -3.01
C THR A 48 -8.83 -7.59 -1.73
N GLU A 49 -9.42 -8.76 -1.50
CA GLU A 49 -9.07 -9.68 -0.41
C GLU A 49 -7.66 -10.25 -0.56
N ALA A 50 -7.23 -10.55 -1.80
CA ALA A 50 -5.87 -10.98 -2.07
C ALA A 50 -4.86 -9.85 -1.80
N LEU A 51 -5.19 -8.61 -2.19
CA LEU A 51 -4.37 -7.45 -1.84
C LEU A 51 -4.29 -7.24 -0.33
N ALA A 52 -5.39 -7.47 0.41
CA ALA A 52 -5.38 -7.36 1.87
C ALA A 52 -4.48 -8.41 2.54
N ARG A 53 -4.50 -9.66 2.04
CA ARG A 53 -3.58 -10.72 2.48
C ARG A 53 -2.12 -10.38 2.18
N ASP A 54 -1.84 -9.90 0.98
CA ASP A 54 -0.49 -9.47 0.59
C ASP A 54 -0.03 -8.26 1.42
N LEU A 55 -0.93 -7.32 1.70
CA LEU A 55 -0.62 -6.17 2.55
C LEU A 55 -0.17 -6.63 3.92
N LEU A 56 -0.84 -7.62 4.54
CA LEU A 56 -0.47 -8.18 5.84
C LEU A 56 0.79 -9.05 5.80
N GLY A 57 1.03 -9.78 4.71
CA GLY A 57 2.22 -10.60 4.52
C GLY A 57 3.48 -9.82 4.13
N SER A 58 3.33 -8.61 3.58
CA SER A 58 4.45 -7.79 3.12
C SER A 58 5.29 -7.27 4.29
N HIS A 59 6.62 -7.43 4.16
CA HIS A 59 7.62 -6.94 5.12
C HIS A 59 8.42 -5.74 4.57
N GLY A 60 7.86 -4.96 3.62
CA GLY A 60 8.56 -3.85 2.96
C GLY A 60 7.73 -2.56 2.90
N GLU A 61 8.35 -1.42 3.23
CA GLU A 61 7.69 -0.10 3.31
C GLU A 61 7.18 0.40 1.94
N VAL A 62 7.94 0.16 0.86
CA VAL A 62 7.61 0.68 -0.48
C VAL A 62 6.48 -0.12 -1.16
N SER A 63 6.40 -1.43 -0.90
CA SER A 63 5.30 -2.27 -1.41
C SER A 63 4.03 -2.14 -0.58
N GLY A 64 4.15 -1.97 0.75
CA GLY A 64 3.01 -1.84 1.66
C GLY A 64 2.14 -0.62 1.39
N VAL A 65 2.74 0.57 1.25
CA VAL A 65 1.99 1.82 1.00
C VAL A 65 1.30 1.80 -0.37
N ALA A 66 1.94 1.23 -1.39
CA ALA A 66 1.35 1.09 -2.72
C ALA A 66 0.16 0.12 -2.73
N LEU A 67 0.27 -1.02 -2.04
CA LEU A 67 -0.84 -1.97 -1.86
C LEU A 67 -2.00 -1.35 -1.09
N ALA A 68 -1.70 -0.68 0.03
CA ALA A 68 -2.71 -0.01 0.85
C ALA A 68 -3.48 1.06 0.04
N ARG A 69 -2.78 1.87 -0.76
CA ARG A 69 -3.42 2.86 -1.64
C ARG A 69 -4.34 2.19 -2.65
N ARG A 70 -3.88 1.13 -3.31
CA ARG A 70 -4.69 0.36 -4.28
C ARG A 70 -5.96 -0.22 -3.64
N ILE A 71 -5.87 -0.74 -2.42
CA ILE A 71 -7.03 -1.26 -1.69
C ILE A 71 -8.04 -0.16 -1.41
N LEU A 72 -7.58 0.99 -0.90
CA LEU A 72 -8.47 2.13 -0.61
C LEU A 72 -9.14 2.66 -1.89
N ASP A 73 -8.37 2.80 -2.97
CA ASP A 73 -8.87 3.25 -4.28
C ASP A 73 -9.91 2.27 -4.85
N ARG A 74 -9.71 0.96 -4.69
CA ARG A 74 -10.69 -0.06 -5.10
C ARG A 74 -11.94 -0.03 -4.24
N TYR A 75 -11.77 0.02 -2.92
CA TYR A 75 -12.89 0.12 -1.98
C TYR A 75 -13.79 1.34 -2.28
N ALA A 76 -13.19 2.49 -2.62
CA ALA A 76 -13.93 3.71 -2.94
C ALA A 76 -14.85 3.57 -4.18
N ARG A 77 -14.57 2.60 -5.06
CA ARG A 77 -15.36 2.32 -6.27
C ARG A 77 -16.37 1.19 -6.09
N MET A 78 -16.32 0.48 -4.96
CA MET A 78 -17.21 -0.66 -4.70
C MET A 78 -18.66 -0.23 -4.53
N ILE A 79 -19.58 -1.03 -5.07
CA ILE A 79 -21.00 -0.96 -4.72
C ILE A 79 -21.27 -1.64 -3.37
N ASP A 80 -22.45 -1.43 -2.80
CA ASP A 80 -22.79 -1.94 -1.47
C ASP A 80 -22.63 -3.46 -1.32
N SER A 81 -23.00 -4.25 -2.33
CA SER A 81 -22.83 -5.71 -2.27
C SER A 81 -21.36 -6.13 -2.21
N GLU A 82 -20.48 -5.41 -2.90
CA GLU A 82 -19.04 -5.65 -2.87
C GLU A 82 -18.42 -5.21 -1.54
N LYS A 83 -18.86 -4.05 -1.00
CA LYS A 83 -18.47 -3.60 0.34
C LYS A 83 -18.88 -4.60 1.41
N ILE A 84 -20.10 -5.12 1.36
CA ILE A 84 -20.57 -6.16 2.29
C ILE A 84 -19.70 -7.42 2.17
N ALA A 85 -19.39 -7.88 0.95
CA ALA A 85 -18.52 -9.03 0.75
C ALA A 85 -17.12 -8.80 1.33
N PHE A 86 -16.56 -7.61 1.12
CA PHE A 86 -15.27 -7.22 1.67
C PHE A 86 -15.30 -7.15 3.21
N PHE A 87 -16.35 -6.59 3.81
CA PHE A 87 -16.52 -6.58 5.26
C PHE A 87 -16.65 -8.01 5.82
N ARG A 88 -17.43 -8.90 5.18
CA ARG A 88 -17.49 -10.31 5.57
C ARG A 88 -16.12 -10.98 5.54
N PHE A 89 -15.30 -10.68 4.52
CA PHE A 89 -13.91 -11.13 4.49
C PHE A 89 -13.13 -10.63 5.72
N LEU A 90 -13.22 -9.34 6.06
CA LEU A 90 -12.54 -8.80 7.26
C LEU A 90 -13.04 -9.45 8.57
N ALA A 91 -14.34 -9.72 8.68
CA ALA A 91 -14.95 -10.31 9.86
C ALA A 91 -14.58 -11.80 10.05
N ASN A 92 -14.42 -12.53 8.96
CA ASN A 92 -14.23 -13.99 9.00
C ASN A 92 -12.76 -14.39 8.84
N GLU A 93 -12.03 -13.79 7.90
CA GLU A 93 -10.66 -14.20 7.55
C GLU A 93 -9.61 -13.39 8.31
N LEU A 94 -9.90 -12.13 8.68
CA LEU A 94 -9.00 -11.27 9.45
C LEU A 94 -9.41 -11.16 10.93
N THR A 95 -9.94 -12.25 11.47
CA THR A 95 -10.33 -12.38 12.88
C THR A 95 -9.27 -13.09 13.72
N ILE A 96 -9.55 -13.29 15.00
CA ILE A 96 -8.68 -14.06 15.89
C ILE A 96 -8.76 -15.55 15.55
N ASP A 97 -7.66 -16.28 15.71
CA ASP A 97 -7.69 -17.75 15.74
C ASP A 97 -7.99 -18.20 17.18
N PRO A 98 -9.19 -18.73 17.49
CA PRO A 98 -9.55 -19.09 18.85
C PRO A 98 -8.68 -20.20 19.44
N ALA A 99 -8.13 -21.08 18.59
CA ALA A 99 -7.24 -22.15 19.04
C ALA A 99 -5.86 -21.58 19.42
N ALA A 100 -5.31 -20.68 18.61
CA ALA A 100 -4.07 -19.98 18.92
C ALA A 100 -4.19 -19.11 20.17
N VAL A 101 -5.31 -18.38 20.33
CA VAL A 101 -5.59 -17.59 21.54
C VAL A 101 -5.63 -18.46 22.79
N ARG A 102 -6.32 -19.60 22.73
CA ARG A 102 -6.42 -20.52 23.86
C ARG A 102 -5.05 -21.09 24.25
N ALA A 103 -4.29 -21.57 23.28
CA ALA A 103 -2.95 -22.09 23.52
C ALA A 103 -2.01 -21.03 24.12
N ALA A 104 -2.09 -19.78 23.65
CA ALA A 104 -1.29 -18.68 24.17
C ALA A 104 -1.70 -18.28 25.60
N LEU A 105 -3.00 -18.34 25.91
CA LEU A 105 -3.51 -18.11 27.27
C LEU A 105 -3.04 -19.22 28.22
N ASP A 106 -3.19 -20.48 27.84
CA ASP A 106 -2.74 -21.63 28.64
C ASP A 106 -1.24 -21.52 28.99
N ALA A 107 -0.42 -21.10 28.01
CA ALA A 107 1.01 -20.87 28.23
C ALA A 107 1.29 -19.72 29.20
N TYR A 108 0.52 -18.63 29.13
CA TYR A 108 0.63 -17.50 30.04
C TYR A 108 0.17 -17.84 31.47
N GLU A 109 -0.88 -18.65 31.62
CA GLU A 109 -1.32 -19.13 32.94
C GLU A 109 -0.28 -20.05 33.60
N ALA A 110 0.36 -20.92 32.82
CA ALA A 110 1.42 -21.81 33.30
C ALA A 110 2.71 -21.06 33.68
N ASP A 111 3.08 -20.04 32.92
CA ASP A 111 4.22 -19.15 33.19
C ASP A 111 3.87 -17.69 32.83
N PRO A 112 3.51 -16.85 33.82
CA PRO A 112 3.15 -15.44 33.62
C PRO A 112 4.33 -14.52 33.27
N SER A 113 5.18 -14.93 32.34
CA SER A 113 6.35 -14.18 31.89
C SER A 113 5.98 -13.09 30.88
N LYS A 114 6.87 -12.10 30.74
CA LYS A 114 6.75 -11.02 29.72
C LYS A 114 6.64 -11.59 28.29
N ALA A 115 7.28 -12.73 28.03
CA ALA A 115 7.24 -13.38 26.72
C ALA A 115 5.84 -13.96 26.46
N ASN A 116 5.31 -14.76 27.37
CA ASN A 116 3.99 -15.38 27.21
C ASN A 116 2.87 -14.33 27.19
N TYR A 117 2.99 -13.25 27.99
CA TYR A 117 2.07 -12.12 27.92
C TYR A 117 2.04 -11.49 26.52
N ARG A 118 3.20 -11.26 25.90
CA ARG A 118 3.28 -10.72 24.53
C ARG A 118 2.66 -11.66 23.50
N THR A 119 2.93 -12.95 23.60
CA THR A 119 2.35 -13.97 22.72
C THR A 119 0.83 -13.99 22.83
N PHE A 120 0.29 -13.99 24.05
CA PHE A 120 -1.15 -13.92 24.29
C PHE A 120 -1.78 -12.65 23.71
N MET A 121 -1.22 -11.48 24.00
CA MET A 121 -1.72 -10.21 23.46
C MET A 121 -1.69 -10.19 21.92
N SER A 122 -0.62 -10.73 21.31
CA SER A 122 -0.52 -10.80 19.85
C SER A 122 -1.51 -11.78 19.23
N ALA A 123 -1.82 -12.90 19.90
CA ALA A 123 -2.81 -13.86 19.42
C ALA A 123 -4.25 -13.34 19.56
N ALA A 124 -4.50 -12.53 20.59
CA ALA A 124 -5.81 -11.93 20.88
C ALA A 124 -6.11 -10.68 20.03
N GLU A 125 -5.12 -10.11 19.34
CA GLU A 125 -5.32 -9.01 18.39
C GLU A 125 -5.73 -9.57 17.02
N PRO A 126 -6.93 -9.24 16.50
CA PRO A 126 -7.32 -9.71 15.18
C PRO A 126 -6.53 -9.00 14.08
N ALA A 127 -6.22 -9.71 12.99
CA ALA A 127 -5.42 -9.20 11.88
C ALA A 127 -6.02 -7.93 11.22
N ARG A 128 -7.34 -7.71 11.35
CA ARG A 128 -8.01 -6.49 10.87
C ARG A 128 -7.51 -5.20 11.54
N GLN A 129 -6.99 -5.26 12.77
CA GLN A 129 -6.39 -4.08 13.43
C GLN A 129 -5.08 -3.67 12.75
N GLU A 130 -4.20 -4.63 12.48
CA GLU A 130 -2.96 -4.37 11.73
C GLU A 130 -3.27 -3.92 10.30
N PHE A 131 -4.28 -4.53 9.66
CA PHE A 131 -4.72 -4.11 8.34
C PHE A 131 -5.12 -2.63 8.31
N ALA A 132 -5.96 -2.19 9.26
CA ALA A 132 -6.34 -0.78 9.39
C ALA A 132 -5.13 0.13 9.67
N ARG A 133 -4.18 -0.30 10.51
CA ARG A 133 -2.94 0.44 10.78
C ARG A 133 -2.10 0.62 9.51
N ARG A 134 -1.98 -0.42 8.67
CA ARG A 134 -1.27 -0.35 7.39
C ARG A 134 -1.97 0.53 6.36
N LEU A 135 -3.30 0.45 6.27
CA LEU A 135 -4.07 1.37 5.41
C LEU A 135 -3.82 2.83 5.79
N ASN A 136 -3.78 3.13 7.09
CA ASN A 136 -3.56 4.49 7.59
C ASN A 136 -2.13 5.03 7.37
N GLN A 137 -1.18 4.23 6.87
CA GLN A 137 0.14 4.72 6.48
C GLN A 137 0.11 5.50 5.16
N VAL A 138 -0.95 5.36 4.37
CA VAL A 138 -1.11 6.11 3.12
C VAL A 138 -1.42 7.58 3.45
N PRO A 139 -0.67 8.56 2.88
CA PRO A 139 -0.98 9.97 3.10
C PRO A 139 -2.42 10.32 2.73
N GLY A 140 -3.16 10.88 3.69
CA GLY A 140 -4.58 11.24 3.53
C GLY A 140 -5.58 10.09 3.74
N ALA A 141 -5.14 8.89 4.16
CA ALA A 141 -6.03 7.75 4.34
C ALA A 141 -7.05 7.89 5.48
N THR A 142 -6.80 8.73 6.48
CA THR A 142 -7.72 8.90 7.62
C THR A 142 -9.14 9.24 7.15
N GLY A 143 -9.29 10.15 6.18
CA GLY A 143 -10.61 10.47 5.62
C GLY A 143 -11.26 9.29 4.90
N GLN A 144 -10.47 8.46 4.22
CA GLN A 144 -10.96 7.27 3.51
C GLN A 144 -11.38 6.16 4.48
N LEU A 145 -10.63 5.97 5.57
CA LEU A 145 -11.00 5.04 6.65
C LEU A 145 -12.25 5.49 7.40
N VAL A 146 -12.42 6.79 7.63
CA VAL A 146 -13.66 7.34 8.20
C VAL A 146 -14.84 7.11 7.27
N ALA A 147 -14.67 7.29 5.95
CA ALA A 147 -15.71 6.97 4.96
C ALA A 147 -16.05 5.47 4.93
N MET A 148 -15.03 4.60 4.97
CA MET A 148 -15.20 3.14 5.08
C MET A 148 -15.97 2.75 6.35
N ARG A 149 -15.67 3.36 7.50
CA ARG A 149 -16.42 3.15 8.74
C ARG A 149 -17.86 3.66 8.63
N ALA A 150 -18.09 4.80 7.97
CA ALA A 150 -19.45 5.31 7.75
C ALA A 150 -20.29 4.35 6.89
N ASP A 151 -19.68 3.75 5.86
CA ASP A 151 -20.31 2.68 5.08
C ASP A 151 -20.63 1.45 5.95
N LEU A 152 -19.68 0.98 6.77
CA LEU A 152 -19.89 -0.14 7.69
C LEU A 152 -21.11 0.10 8.59
N LEU A 153 -21.16 1.24 9.27
CA LEU A 153 -22.26 1.60 10.18
C LEU A 153 -23.62 1.74 9.47
N ARG A 154 -23.62 2.08 8.18
CA ARG A 154 -24.83 2.11 7.37
C ARG A 154 -25.28 0.70 7.00
N LEU A 155 -24.34 -0.16 6.60
CA LEU A 155 -24.62 -1.51 6.07
C LEU A 155 -24.91 -2.54 7.16
N VAL A 156 -24.37 -2.36 8.37
CA VAL A 156 -24.55 -3.30 9.50
C VAL A 156 -26.02 -3.45 9.92
N ARG A 157 -26.86 -2.42 9.68
CA ARG A 157 -28.30 -2.43 10.04
C ARG A 157 -29.04 -3.61 9.41
N ASP A 158 -28.67 -3.97 8.18
CA ASP A 158 -29.26 -5.06 7.41
C ASP A 158 -28.34 -6.30 7.35
N ASN A 159 -27.13 -6.22 7.90
CA ASN A 159 -26.09 -7.26 7.87
C ASN A 159 -25.42 -7.34 9.26
N PRO A 160 -26.06 -7.93 10.28
CA PRO A 160 -25.48 -7.98 11.64
C PRO A 160 -24.22 -8.84 11.71
N ASP A 161 -23.96 -9.70 10.73
CA ASP A 161 -22.77 -10.55 10.68
C ASP A 161 -21.45 -9.78 10.50
N ILE A 162 -21.51 -8.52 10.06
CA ILE A 162 -20.32 -7.64 9.93
C ILE A 162 -20.15 -6.67 11.10
N GLU A 163 -20.97 -6.76 12.15
CA GLU A 163 -20.94 -5.84 13.31
C GLU A 163 -19.62 -5.92 14.09
N ALA A 164 -19.02 -7.09 14.19
CA ALA A 164 -17.77 -7.33 14.94
C ALA A 164 -16.53 -6.61 14.36
N ILE A 165 -16.68 -5.90 13.23
CA ILE A 165 -15.62 -5.12 12.59
C ILE A 165 -15.48 -3.72 13.21
N ASP A 166 -16.58 -3.11 13.67
CA ASP A 166 -16.55 -1.76 14.27
C ASP A 166 -15.76 -1.75 15.60
#